data_AF-A0A1Q6DWX7-F1
#
_entry.id   AF-A0A1Q6DWX7-F1
#
_cell.length_a   1.000
_cell.length_b   1.000
_cell.length_c   1.000
_cell.angle_alpha   90.00
_cell.angle_beta   90.00
_cell.angle_gamma   90.00
#
_symmetry.space_group_name_H-M   'P 1'
#
loop_
_entity.id
_entity.type
_entity.pdbx_description
1 polymer ?
#
loop_
_entity_poly.entity_id
_entity_poly.type
_entity_poly.pdbx_seq_one_letter_code
_entity_poly.pdbx_strand_id
1 'polypeptide(L)'
;MIYTYTIFSIAYSWAYLWGIEHKVAAPAAEIGASNFFELAVAVAISVFGVTSGAALATVVGVLVEVPVMLSLVWIANRTRKHF
;
A
#
# COMPACT_ATOMS: atom_id res chain seq x y z
N MET A 1 -4.36 -5.16 -4.60
CA MET A 1 -5.22 -4.31 -3.73
C MET A 1 -5.75 -5.03 -2.50
N ILE A 2 -6.44 -6.18 -2.61
CA ILE A 2 -6.92 -6.91 -1.41
C ILE A 2 -5.78 -7.26 -0.45
N TYR A 3 -4.63 -7.67 -0.99
CA TYR A 3 -3.42 -7.98 -0.22
C TYR A 3 -2.89 -6.78 0.58
N THR A 4 -2.91 -5.57 0.01
CA THR A 4 -2.52 -4.31 0.67
C THR A 4 -3.33 -4.08 1.95
N TYR A 5 -4.66 -4.24 1.88
CA TYR A 5 -5.54 -4.13 3.05
C TYR A 5 -5.26 -5.22 4.09
N THR A 6 -4.95 -6.45 3.65
CA THR A 6 -4.63 -7.56 4.54
C THR A 6 -3.32 -7.31 5.30
N ILE A 7 -2.24 -6.94 4.60
CA ILE A 7 -0.95 -6.64 5.25
C ILE A 7 -1.10 -5.48 6.21
N PHE A 8 -1.73 -4.38 5.77
CA PHE A 8 -1.95 -3.21 6.60
C PHE A 8 -2.70 -3.59 7.88
N SER A 9 -3.80 -4.33 7.75
CA SER A 9 -4.62 -4.73 8.91
C SER A 9 -3.82 -5.61 9.88
N ILE A 10 -3.06 -6.58 9.37
CA ILE A 10 -2.22 -7.45 10.21
C ILE A 10 -1.13 -6.65 10.91
N ALA A 11 -0.35 -5.86 10.17
CA ALA A 11 0.76 -5.08 10.71
C ALA A 11 0.27 -4.03 11.72
N TYR A 12 -0.83 -3.33 11.40
CA TYR A 12 -1.42 -2.30 12.25
C TYR A 12 -2.03 -2.87 13.53
N SER A 13 -2.78 -4.00 13.43
CA SER A 13 -3.29 -4.69 14.61
C SER A 13 -2.17 -5.28 15.48
N TRP A 14 -1.09 -5.76 14.87
CA TRP A 14 0.07 -6.26 15.62
C TRP A 14 0.80 -5.13 16.38
N ALA A 15 0.99 -3.98 15.74
CA ALA A 15 1.56 -2.80 16.36
C ALA A 15 0.68 -2.26 17.51
N TYR A 16 -0.65 -2.36 17.35
CA TYR A 16 -1.61 -2.06 18.40
C TYR A 16 -1.45 -2.99 19.61
N LEU A 17 -1.35 -4.30 19.39
CA LEU A 17 -1.16 -5.30 20.46
C LEU A 17 0.16 -5.13 21.23
N TRP A 18 1.20 -4.63 20.57
CA TRP A 18 2.48 -4.30 21.20
C TRP A 18 2.55 -2.92 21.84
N GLY A 19 1.45 -2.14 21.82
CA GLY A 19 1.40 -0.83 22.45
C GLY A 19 2.33 0.20 21.80
N ILE A 20 2.63 0.05 20.52
CA ILE A 20 3.48 0.98 19.78
C ILE A 20 2.72 2.29 19.58
N GLU A 21 3.36 3.44 19.81
CA GLU A 21 2.74 4.75 19.60
C GLU A 21 2.22 4.87 18.15
N HIS A 22 0.99 5.37 17.98
CA HIS A 22 0.35 5.55 16.68
C HIS A 22 1.24 6.25 15.63
N LYS A 23 2.05 7.23 16.06
CA LYS A 23 2.97 7.97 15.19
C LYS A 23 4.03 7.10 14.52
N VAL A 24 4.30 5.92 15.09
CA VAL A 24 5.24 4.92 14.56
C VAL A 24 4.46 3.77 13.92
N ALA A 25 3.39 3.30 14.57
CA ALA A 25 2.59 2.17 14.11
C ALA A 25 1.92 2.41 12.74
N ALA A 26 1.33 3.59 12.53
CA ALA A 26 0.62 3.89 11.28
C ALA A 26 1.57 3.97 10.07
N PRO A 27 2.66 4.77 10.09
CA PRO A 27 3.61 4.80 8.97
C PRO A 27 4.30 3.45 8.74
N ALA A 28 4.61 2.69 9.79
CA ALA A 28 5.23 1.38 9.65
C ALA A 28 4.32 0.36 8.94
N ALA A 29 3.02 0.35 9.28
CA ALA A 29 2.03 -0.50 8.61
C ALA A 29 1.80 -0.08 7.15
N GLU A 30 1.81 1.24 6.87
CA GLU A 30 1.70 1.79 5.52
C GLU A 30 2.88 1.38 4.63
N ILE A 31 4.11 1.48 5.14
CA ILE A 31 5.34 1.07 4.43
C ILE A 31 5.31 -0.43 4.14
N GLY A 32 4.91 -1.24 5.14
CA GLY A 32 4.81 -2.70 4.97
C GLY A 32 3.75 -3.13 3.95
N ALA A 33 2.67 -2.35 3.80
CA ALA A 33 1.61 -2.62 2.84
C ALA A 33 1.94 -2.15 1.41
N SER A 34 2.93 -1.26 1.24
CA SER A 34 3.21 -0.56 -0.02
C SER A 34 4.04 -1.36 -1.02
N ASN A 35 3.67 -1.25 -2.30
CA ASN A 35 4.40 -1.84 -3.43
C ASN A 35 5.09 -0.75 -4.28
N PHE A 36 6.24 -1.08 -4.86
CA PHE A 36 7.02 -0.17 -5.73
C PHE A 36 6.54 -0.22 -7.18
N PHE A 37 5.54 0.60 -7.52
CA PHE A 37 4.98 0.61 -8.87
C PHE A 37 5.88 1.18 -9.93
N GLU A 38 6.66 2.23 -9.65
CA GLU A 38 7.53 2.80 -10.66
C GLU A 38 8.51 1.74 -11.21
N LEU A 39 9.00 0.87 -10.34
CA LEU A 39 9.83 -0.27 -10.72
C LEU A 39 9.03 -1.33 -11.50
N ALA A 40 7.81 -1.66 -11.06
CA ALA A 40 6.95 -2.64 -11.74
C ALA A 40 6.60 -2.21 -13.18
N VAL A 41 6.28 -0.93 -13.39
CA VAL A 41 5.99 -0.38 -14.72
C VAL A 41 7.25 -0.40 -15.59
N ALA A 42 8.40 0.02 -15.06
CA ALA A 42 9.66 -0.02 -15.79
C ALA A 42 10.02 -1.44 -16.26
N VAL A 43 9.86 -2.44 -15.38
CA VAL A 43 10.09 -3.84 -15.71
C VAL A 43 9.09 -4.34 -16.77
N ALA A 44 7.79 -4.04 -16.61
CA ALA A 44 6.78 -4.46 -17.56
C ALA A 44 7.02 -3.90 -18.98
N ILE A 45 7.40 -2.62 -19.08
CA ILE A 45 7.77 -2.00 -20.35
C ILE A 45 9.03 -2.64 -20.92
N SER A 46 10.05 -2.92 -20.10
CA SER A 46 11.33 -3.49 -20.55
C SER A 46 11.21 -4.92 -21.09
N VAL A 47 10.31 -5.73 -20.51
CA VAL A 47 10.16 -7.15 -20.86
C VAL A 47 9.08 -7.36 -21.93
N PHE A 48 7.96 -6.66 -21.84
CA PHE A 48 6.79 -6.90 -22.69
C PHE A 48 6.56 -5.82 -23.75
N GLY A 49 7.32 -4.72 -23.70
CA GLY A 49 7.12 -3.58 -24.58
C GLY A 49 5.94 -2.70 -24.18
N VAL A 50 5.93 -1.46 -24.69
CA VAL A 50 5.00 -0.40 -24.27
C VAL A 50 3.55 -0.64 -24.70
N THR A 51 3.34 -1.39 -25.78
CA THR A 51 2.01 -1.67 -26.37
C THR A 51 1.36 -2.92 -25.80
N SER A 52 2.07 -3.68 -24.96
CA SER A 52 1.53 -4.88 -24.34
C SER A 52 0.47 -4.55 -23.29
N GLY A 53 -0.57 -5.38 -23.21
CA GLY A 53 -1.59 -5.30 -22.15
C GLY A 53 -1.01 -5.40 -20.74
N ALA A 54 0.18 -6.02 -20.59
CA ALA A 54 0.89 -6.08 -19.31
C ALA A 54 1.38 -4.70 -18.85
N ALA A 55 1.94 -3.88 -19.76
CA ALA A 55 2.39 -2.53 -19.43
C ALA A 55 1.19 -1.64 -19.05
N LEU A 56 0.10 -1.71 -19.81
CA LEU A 56 -1.13 -0.96 -19.52
C LEU A 56 -1.75 -1.36 -18.17
N ALA A 57 -1.78 -2.66 -17.85
CA ALA A 57 -2.27 -3.15 -16.57
C ALA A 57 -1.44 -2.63 -15.38
N THR A 58 -0.11 -2.54 -15.50
CA THR A 58 0.74 -2.00 -14.42
C THR A 58 0.50 -0.51 -14.18
N VAL A 59 0.33 0.29 -15.25
CA VAL A 59 0.04 1.73 -15.12
C VAL A 59 -1.33 1.96 -14.49
N VAL A 60 -2.35 1.23 -14.94
CA VAL A 60 -3.69 1.29 -14.33
C VAL A 60 -3.65 0.82 -12.87
N GLY A 61 -2.81 -0.16 -12.54
CA GLY A 61 -2.57 -0.60 -11.17
C GLY A 61 -2.12 0.54 -10.25
N VAL A 62 -1.22 1.42 -10.73
CA VAL A 62 -0.76 2.61 -9.96
C VAL A 62 -1.92 3.56 -9.66
N LEU A 63 -2.77 3.83 -10.67
CA LEU A 63 -3.91 4.73 -10.53
C LEU A 63 -4.92 4.23 -9.49
N VAL A 64 -4.99 2.92 -9.28
CA VAL A 64 -5.85 2.31 -8.26
C VAL A 64 -5.14 2.18 -6.91
N GLU A 65 -3.82 1.99 -6.85
CA GLU A 65 -3.13 1.83 -5.57
C GLU A 65 -3.01 3.14 -4.79
N VAL A 66 -2.76 4.27 -5.44
CA VAL A 66 -2.68 5.58 -4.77
C VAL A 66 -3.95 5.91 -3.96
N PRO A 67 -5.19 5.78 -4.51
CA PRO A 67 -6.39 6.00 -3.72
C PRO A 67 -6.60 4.94 -2.63
N VAL A 68 -6.16 3.70 -2.83
CA VAL A 68 -6.17 2.66 -1.80
C VAL A 68 -5.29 3.06 -0.62
N MET A 69 -4.06 3.53 -0.85
CA MET A 69 -3.18 4.04 0.19
C MET A 69 -3.80 5.22 0.94
N LEU A 70 -4.34 6.21 0.21
CA LEU A 70 -5.00 7.36 0.86
C LEU A 70 -6.19 6.94 1.74
N SER A 71 -6.90 5.88 1.37
CA SER A 71 -7.97 5.31 2.19
C SER A 71 -7.44 4.67 3.48
N LEU A 72 -6.27 4.01 3.43
CA LEU A 72 -5.60 3.41 4.60
C LEU A 72 -5.10 4.50 5.55
N VAL A 73 -4.46 5.55 5.03
CA VAL A 73 -4.08 6.73 5.83
C VAL A 73 -5.29 7.32 6.55
N TRP A 74 -6.43 7.43 5.87
CA TRP A 74 -7.66 7.94 6.47
C TRP A 74 -8.16 7.04 7.61
N ILE A 75 -8.12 5.71 7.44
CA ILE A 75 -8.46 4.73 8.49
C ILE A 75 -7.49 4.84 9.68
N ALA A 76 -6.19 4.92 9.41
CA ALA A 76 -5.16 5.09 10.44
C ALA A 76 -5.41 6.36 11.25
N ASN A 77 -5.58 7.50 10.58
CA ASN A 77 -5.80 8.78 11.26
C ASN A 77 -7.10 8.81 12.09
N ARG A 78 -8.15 8.09 11.64
CA ARG A 78 -9.40 7.95 12.40
C ARG A 78 -9.25 7.05 13.64
N THR A 79 -8.35 6.06 13.58
CA THR A 79 -8.06 5.15 14.70
C THR A 79 -7.01 5.69 15.67
N ARG A 80 -6.43 6.87 15.40
CA ARG A 80 -5.49 7.59 16.28
C ARG A 80 -5.94 7.74 17.74
N LYS A 81 -7.25 7.81 18.00
CA LYS A 81 -7.81 7.93 19.36
C LYS A 81 -7.80 6.62 20.16
N HIS A 82 -7.61 5.49 19.50
CA HIS A 82 -7.68 4.17 20.11
C HIS A 82 -6.31 3.62 20.50
N PHE A 83 -5.22 4.25 20.03
CA PHE A 83 -3.83 3.94 20.32
C PHE A 83 -3.29 4.76 21.50
#